data_AF-A0AA97HN22-F1
#
_entry.id   AF-A0AA97HN22-F1
#
_cell.length_a   1.000
_cell.length_b   1.000
_cell.length_c   1.000
_cell.angle_alpha   90.00
_cell.angle_beta   90.00
_cell.angle_gamma   90.00
#
_symmetry.space_group_name_H-M   'P 1'
#
loop_
_entity.id
_entity.type
_entity.pdbx_description
1 polymer ?
#
loop_
_entity_poly.entity_id
_entity_poly.type
_entity_poly.pdbx_seq_one_letter_code
_entity_poly.pdbx_strand_id
1 'polypeptide(L)'
;MDADDKPLVWLHGQVKTPPFSPLARLEAGFLLRRLQQGEALSLPQSRPMPSIGAHCHELRIRDAEQNWRIVYRIDDDAILILAVFNKKSQTTPKLVIEICQQRLKQYERDRQE
;
A
#
# COMPACT_ATOMS: atom_id res chain seq x y z
N MET A 1 4.54 20.33 0.36
CA MET A 1 5.31 19.10 0.13
C MET A 1 6.73 19.51 0.34
N ASP A 2 7.35 18.97 1.38
CA ASP A 2 8.77 19.20 1.59
C ASP A 2 9.53 18.47 0.50
N ALA A 3 10.68 19.01 0.08
CA ALA A 3 11.47 18.46 -1.02
C ALA A 3 11.93 17.01 -0.77
N ASP A 4 11.90 16.57 0.50
CA ASP A 4 12.38 15.26 0.95
C ASP A 4 11.27 14.19 1.05
N ASP A 5 10.00 14.56 0.80
CA ASP A 5 8.89 13.60 0.85
C ASP A 5 8.98 12.58 -0.29
N LYS A 6 9.01 11.29 0.03
CA LYS A 6 8.95 10.22 -0.97
C LYS A 6 7.64 10.30 -1.75
N PRO A 7 7.63 10.36 -3.09
CA PRO A 7 6.41 10.29 -3.87
C PRO A 7 5.68 8.96 -3.68
N LEU A 8 4.35 9.00 -3.77
CA LEU A 8 3.52 7.79 -3.92
C LEU A 8 3.45 7.42 -5.40
N VAL A 9 3.95 6.25 -5.76
CA VAL A 9 3.87 5.72 -7.13
C VAL A 9 2.79 4.65 -7.18
N TRP A 10 1.68 4.92 -7.86
CA TRP A 10 0.55 4.01 -7.91
C TRP A 10 0.67 3.04 -9.09
N LEU A 11 1.03 1.78 -8.83
CA LEU A 11 0.98 0.73 -9.85
C LEU A 11 -0.45 0.22 -10.05
N HIS A 12 -1.25 0.19 -8.98
CA HIS A 12 -2.66 -0.16 -9.09
C HIS A 12 -3.51 0.27 -7.89
N GLY A 13 -4.76 0.59 -8.16
CA GLY A 13 -5.75 1.00 -7.17
C GLY A 13 -5.72 2.50 -6.93
N GLN A 14 -6.64 2.96 -6.09
CA GLN A 14 -6.78 4.36 -5.72
C GLN A 14 -7.53 4.47 -4.39
N VAL A 15 -7.25 5.52 -3.63
CA VAL A 15 -7.99 5.85 -2.42
C VAL A 15 -8.95 7.00 -2.75
N LYS A 16 -10.24 6.67 -2.87
CA LYS A 16 -11.30 7.63 -3.19
C LYS A 16 -12.58 7.36 -2.40
N THR A 17 -13.38 8.39 -2.24
CA THR A 17 -14.71 8.31 -1.62
C THR A 17 -15.75 8.63 -2.70
N PRO A 18 -16.62 7.68 -3.09
CA PRO A 18 -16.64 6.24 -2.77
C PRO A 18 -15.52 5.44 -3.50
N PRO A 19 -15.14 4.23 -3.05
CA PRO A 19 -15.84 3.35 -2.10
C PRO A 19 -15.41 3.45 -0.63
N PHE A 20 -14.35 4.20 -0.32
CA PHE A 20 -13.98 4.47 1.08
C PHE A 20 -14.99 5.44 1.69
N SER A 21 -15.32 5.26 2.98
CA SER A 21 -15.96 6.36 3.72
C SER A 21 -15.02 7.58 3.79
N PRO A 22 -15.55 8.79 4.07
CA PRO A 22 -14.72 9.97 4.27
C PRO A 22 -13.66 9.77 5.35
N LEU A 23 -14.00 9.10 6.46
CA LEU A 23 -13.07 8.81 7.56
C LEU A 23 -11.97 7.83 7.14
N ALA A 24 -12.32 6.77 6.43
CA ALA A 24 -11.34 5.81 5.95
C ALA A 24 -10.39 6.41 4.91
N ARG A 25 -10.88 7.32 4.05
CA ARG A 25 -10.01 8.08 3.14
C ARG A 25 -9.05 8.99 3.89
N LEU A 26 -9.50 9.66 4.96
CA LEU A 26 -8.65 10.48 5.81
C LEU A 26 -7.58 9.64 6.52
N GLU A 27 -7.96 8.50 7.11
CA GLU A 27 -7.01 7.57 7.74
C GLU A 27 -5.96 7.07 6.74
N ALA A 28 -6.41 6.62 5.56
CA ALA A 28 -5.50 6.18 4.50
C ALA A 28 -4.54 7.31 4.08
N GLY A 29 -5.05 8.53 3.85
CA GLY A 29 -4.22 9.69 3.50
C GLY A 29 -3.21 10.05 4.58
N PHE A 30 -3.62 10.02 5.85
CA PHE A 30 -2.73 10.27 6.99
C PHE A 30 -1.60 9.23 7.08
N LEU A 31 -1.92 7.94 6.98
CA LEU A 31 -0.91 6.88 7.03
C LEU A 31 0.03 6.93 5.82
N LEU A 32 -0.50 7.18 4.63
CA LEU A 32 0.32 7.36 3.43
C LEU A 32 1.26 8.56 3.57
N ARG A 33 0.79 9.69 4.12
CA ARG A 33 1.63 10.87 4.38
C ARG A 33 2.82 10.54 5.27
N ARG A 34 2.60 9.78 6.35
CA ARG A 34 3.68 9.34 7.26
C ARG A 34 4.71 8.46 6.54
N LEU A 35 4.26 7.56 5.67
CA LEU A 35 5.16 6.76 4.83
C LEU A 35 5.99 7.62 3.89
N GLN A 36 5.40 8.65 3.29
CA GLN A 36 6.13 9.60 2.44
C GLN A 36 7.23 10.35 3.22
N GLN A 37 7.02 10.60 4.52
CA GLN A 37 7.99 11.22 5.42
C GLN A 37 9.06 10.25 5.93
N GLY A 38 9.07 9.00 5.45
CA GLY A 38 10.03 7.97 5.83
C GLY A 38 9.72 7.27 7.15
N GLU A 39 8.53 7.45 7.73
CA GLU A 39 8.17 6.78 8.97
C GLU A 39 7.95 5.27 8.77
N ALA A 40 8.55 4.47 9.64
CA ALA A 40 8.30 3.04 9.71
C ALA A 40 7.02 2.74 10.50
N LEU A 41 5.96 2.32 9.80
CA LEU A 41 4.71 1.92 10.42
C LEU A 41 4.76 0.43 10.84
N SER A 42 4.18 0.13 11.99
CA SER A 42 4.09 -1.22 12.56
C SER A 42 2.64 -1.57 12.92
N LEU A 43 2.43 -2.72 13.58
CA LEU A 43 1.10 -3.11 14.01
C LEU A 43 0.55 -2.11 15.06
N PRO A 44 -0.76 -1.78 15.02
CA PRO A 44 -1.78 -2.41 14.18
C PRO A 44 -1.94 -1.85 12.76
N GLN A 45 -1.32 -0.71 12.41
CA GLN A 45 -1.55 0.01 11.15
C GLN A 45 -0.90 -0.64 9.94
N SER A 46 0.28 -1.23 10.09
CA SER A 46 1.02 -1.88 9.01
C SER A 46 1.57 -3.25 9.42
N ARG A 47 1.60 -4.18 8.47
CA ARG A 47 2.18 -5.52 8.67
C ARG A 47 3.16 -5.83 7.53
N PRO A 48 4.36 -6.37 7.82
CA PRO A 48 5.26 -6.89 6.79
C PRO A 48 4.62 -8.02 5.97
N MET A 49 4.87 -8.02 4.66
CA MET A 49 4.37 -8.97 3.67
C MET A 49 5.52 -9.61 2.86
N PRO A 50 6.41 -10.40 3.50
CA PRO A 50 7.56 -11.01 2.83
C PRO A 50 7.17 -12.01 1.73
N SER A 51 5.94 -12.52 1.75
CA SER A 51 5.42 -13.36 0.67
C SER A 51 5.21 -12.60 -0.64
N ILE A 52 5.16 -11.26 -0.63
CA ILE A 52 5.06 -10.43 -1.84
C ILE A 52 6.47 -10.02 -2.31
N GLY A 53 7.34 -9.61 -1.40
CA GLY A 53 8.70 -9.20 -1.72
C GLY A 53 9.40 -8.53 -0.54
N ALA A 54 10.68 -8.20 -0.72
CA ALA A 54 11.42 -7.39 0.25
C ALA A 54 10.76 -6.01 0.41
N HIS A 55 10.81 -5.48 1.64
CA HIS A 55 10.26 -4.15 1.98
C HIS A 55 8.78 -3.96 1.62
N CYS A 56 8.03 -5.05 1.40
CA CYS A 56 6.61 -5.03 1.13
C CYS A 56 5.81 -5.13 2.42
N HIS A 57 4.75 -4.33 2.52
CA HIS A 57 3.91 -4.21 3.69
C HIS A 57 2.43 -4.06 3.28
N GLU A 58 1.53 -4.28 4.24
CA GLU A 58 0.10 -4.09 4.09
C GLU A 58 -0.39 -3.06 5.13
N LEU A 59 -0.88 -1.90 4.69
CA LEU A 59 -1.64 -0.98 5.54
C LEU A 59 -3.03 -1.53 5.82
N ARG A 60 -3.51 -1.29 7.04
CA ARG A 60 -4.78 -1.79 7.56
C ARG A 60 -5.68 -0.61 7.91
N ILE A 61 -6.66 -0.34 7.05
CA ILE A 61 -7.66 0.72 7.23
C ILE A 61 -9.00 0.05 7.58
N ARG A 62 -9.63 0.47 8.67
CA ARG A 62 -10.92 -0.07 9.13
C ARG A 62 -12.01 0.92 8.75
N ASP A 63 -12.98 0.46 7.97
CA ASP A 63 -13.99 1.33 7.35
C ASP A 63 -15.39 0.76 7.54
N ALA A 64 -15.95 0.94 8.74
CA ALA A 64 -17.21 0.34 9.15
C ALA A 64 -17.25 -1.18 8.85
N GLU A 65 -18.04 -1.60 7.87
CA GLU A 65 -18.17 -3.01 7.45
C GLU A 65 -17.05 -3.49 6.51
N GLN A 66 -16.20 -2.57 6.06
CA GLN A 66 -15.12 -2.84 5.11
C GLN A 66 -13.75 -2.84 5.80
N ASN A 67 -12.86 -3.68 5.28
CA ASN A 67 -11.49 -3.80 5.76
C ASN A 67 -10.55 -3.51 4.59
N TRP A 68 -10.29 -2.24 4.33
CA TRP A 68 -9.39 -1.84 3.26
C TRP A 68 -7.95 -2.19 3.58
N ARG A 69 -7.26 -2.70 2.58
CA ARG A 69 -5.83 -2.98 2.60
C ARG A 69 -5.16 -2.27 1.45
N ILE A 70 -4.04 -1.62 1.76
CA ILE A 70 -3.16 -1.00 0.77
C ILE A 70 -1.84 -1.74 0.86
N VAL A 71 -1.51 -2.50 -0.18
CA VAL A 71 -0.21 -3.17 -0.29
C VAL A 71 0.76 -2.16 -0.86
N TYR A 72 1.89 -1.98 -0.17
CA TYR A 72 2.91 -1.04 -0.59
C TYR A 72 4.32 -1.63 -0.43
N ARG A 73 5.27 -1.05 -1.15
CA ARG A 73 6.71 -1.28 -0.96
C ARG A 73 7.39 0.04 -0.63
N ILE A 74 8.37 -0.02 0.26
CA ILE A 74 9.22 1.12 0.61
C ILE A 74 10.52 0.98 -0.19
N ASP A 75 10.78 1.93 -1.08
CA ASP A 75 12.07 2.12 -1.73
C ASP A 75 12.73 3.40 -1.20
N ASP A 76 14.00 3.64 -1.56
CA ASP A 76 14.75 4.80 -1.10
C ASP A 76 14.17 6.12 -1.65
N ASP A 77 13.68 6.10 -2.88
CA ASP A 77 13.19 7.26 -3.65
C ASP A 77 11.66 7.35 -3.70
N ALA A 78 10.90 6.31 -3.31
CA ALA A 78 9.45 6.28 -3.46
C ALA A 78 8.73 5.30 -2.51
N ILE A 79 7.41 5.47 -2.38
CA ILE A 79 6.51 4.48 -1.81
C ILE A 79 5.64 3.93 -2.95
N LEU A 80 5.86 2.67 -3.34
CA LEU A 80 5.10 2.04 -4.41
C LEU A 80 3.79 1.48 -3.85
N ILE A 81 2.65 1.81 -4.47
CA ILE A 81 1.34 1.24 -4.14
C ILE A 81 1.01 0.13 -5.13
N LEU A 82 1.01 -1.11 -4.65
CA LEU A 82 0.84 -2.32 -5.47
C LEU A 82 -0.61 -2.73 -5.63
N ALA A 83 -1.45 -2.49 -4.63
CA ALA A 83 -2.87 -2.82 -4.66
C ALA A 83 -3.65 -2.08 -3.58
N VAL A 84 -4.92 -1.78 -3.87
CA VAL A 84 -5.93 -1.34 -2.90
C VAL A 84 -7.14 -2.24 -3.02
N PHE A 85 -7.55 -2.90 -1.94
CA PHE A 85 -8.68 -3.84 -1.96
C PHE A 85 -9.41 -3.95 -0.61
N ASN A 86 -10.69 -4.30 -0.63
CA ASN A 86 -11.45 -4.64 0.57
C ASN A 86 -11.26 -6.13 0.90
N LYS A 87 -10.58 -6.42 2.00
CA LYS A 87 -10.22 -7.77 2.43
C LYS A 87 -11.38 -8.41 3.20
N LYS A 88 -12.01 -9.41 2.57
CA LYS A 88 -13.15 -10.16 3.14
C LYS A 88 -12.76 -11.44 3.87
N SER A 89 -11.49 -11.83 3.81
CA SER A 89 -10.94 -13.08 4.40
C SER A 89 -9.94 -12.80 5.52
N GLN A 90 -9.67 -13.80 6.36
CA GLN A 90 -8.69 -13.68 7.45
C GLN A 90 -7.25 -13.51 6.92
N THR A 91 -6.92 -14.15 5.81
CA THR A 91 -5.62 -14.03 5.12
C THR A 91 -5.75 -13.25 3.82
N THR A 92 -4.66 -12.65 3.36
CA THR A 92 -4.64 -11.94 2.07
C THR A 92 -4.81 -12.96 0.95
N PRO A 93 -5.77 -12.78 0.02
CA PRO A 93 -6.02 -13.77 -1.04
C PRO A 93 -4.76 -14.05 -1.86
N LYS A 94 -4.51 -15.33 -2.19
CA LYS A 94 -3.32 -15.75 -2.97
C LYS A 94 -3.18 -14.99 -4.28
N LEU A 95 -4.29 -14.80 -4.99
CA LEU A 95 -4.32 -14.03 -6.24
C LEU A 95 -3.82 -12.58 -6.06
N VAL A 96 -4.11 -11.92 -4.94
CA VAL A 96 -3.59 -10.56 -4.68
C VAL A 96 -2.08 -10.59 -4.48
N ILE A 97 -1.56 -11.59 -3.78
CA ILE A 97 -0.12 -11.79 -3.58
C ILE A 97 0.57 -11.98 -4.94
N GLU A 98 0.06 -12.90 -5.76
CA GLU A 98 0.60 -13.22 -7.09
C GLU A 98 0.60 -11.99 -8.02
N ILE A 99 -0.50 -11.23 -8.05
CA ILE A 99 -0.61 -9.99 -8.83
C ILE A 99 0.40 -8.94 -8.35
N CYS A 100 0.58 -8.79 -7.02
CA CYS A 100 1.56 -7.83 -6.48
C CYS A 100 2.99 -8.23 -6.85
N GLN A 101 3.34 -9.53 -6.79
CA GLN A 101 4.63 -10.05 -7.24
C GLN A 101 4.88 -9.75 -8.72
N GLN A 102 3.88 -9.98 -9.57
CA GLN A 102 3.97 -9.68 -11.02
C GLN A 102 4.18 -8.19 -11.28
N ARG A 103 3.43 -7.31 -10.60
CA ARG A 103 3.59 -5.85 -10.73
C ARG A 103 4.96 -5.37 -10.30
N LEU A 104 5.48 -5.89 -9.19
CA LEU A 104 6.84 -5.58 -8.74
C LEU A 104 7.88 -6.03 -9.77
N LYS A 105 7.77 -7.26 -10.26
CA LYS A 105 8.70 -7.79 -11.26
C LYS A 105 8.70 -6.96 -12.55
N GLN A 106 7.53 -6.48 -12.97
CA GLN A 106 7.43 -5.61 -14.14
C GLN A 106 8.05 -4.23 -13.86
N TYR A 107 7.72 -3.61 -12.73
CA TYR A 107 8.29 -2.31 -12.34
C TYR A 107 9.82 -2.33 -12.26
N GLU A 108 10.41 -3.40 -11.71
CA GLU A 108 11.87 -3.56 -11.65
C GLU A 108 12.50 -3.73 -13.04
N ARG A 109 11.81 -4.42 -13.96
CA ARG A 109 12.27 -4.53 -15.36
C ARG A 109 12.27 -3.16 -16.03
N ASP A 110 11.17 -2.41 -15.89
CA ASP A 110 11.01 -1.09 -16.51
C ASP A 110 12.01 -0.05 -15.97
N ARG A 111 12.55 -0.23 -14.75
CA ARG A 111 13.60 0.63 -14.19
C ARG A 111 15.01 0.35 -14.74
N GLN A 112 15.23 -0.83 -15.34
CA GLN A 112 16.54 -1.26 -15.85
C GLN A 112 16.71 -1.00 -17.35
N GLU A 113 15.63 -0.66 -18.05
CA GLU A 113 15.59 -0.26 -19.46
C GLU A 113 15.70 1.27 -19.62
#